data_AF-A0A022PM63-F1
#
_entry.id   AF-A0A022PM63-F1
#
_cell.length_a   1.000
_cell.length_b   1.000
_cell.length_c   1.000
_cell.angle_alpha   90.00
_cell.angle_beta   90.00
_cell.angle_gamma   90.00
#
_symmetry.space_group_name_H-M   'P 1'
#
loop_
_entity.id
_entity.type
_entity.pdbx_description
1 polymer ?
#
loop_
_entity_poly.entity_id
_entity_poly.type
_entity_poly.pdbx_seq_one_letter_code
_entity_poly.pdbx_strand_id
1 'polypeptide(L)'
;MDRDGKGVISNNANVVSQEKYETDKSLQEGFPPENISTHILNKALRQSSTIASVVANFIATQSGDDVLDDGDIAKLTAKLNQALKQKVTAEIPNASTYCVGILMVKSPIAVK
;
A
#
# COMPACT_ATOMS: atom_id res chain seq x y z
N MET A 1 14.59 12.15 2.20
CA MET A 1 13.38 12.15 1.36
C MET A 1 13.20 13.56 0.84
N ASP A 2 13.32 13.76 -0.47
CA ASP A 2 12.99 15.03 -1.12
C ASP A 2 11.50 15.06 -1.50
N ARG A 3 10.96 16.28 -1.64
CA ARG A 3 9.52 16.56 -1.62
C ARG A 3 8.74 16.08 -2.85
N ASP A 4 9.39 15.42 -3.81
CA ASP A 4 8.80 15.03 -5.09
C ASP A 4 8.58 13.51 -5.22
N GLY A 5 8.88 12.71 -4.19
CA GLY A 5 8.62 11.26 -4.20
C GLY A 5 9.42 10.46 -5.25
N LYS A 6 10.33 11.11 -5.99
CA LYS A 6 11.24 10.43 -6.92
C LYS A 6 12.43 9.92 -6.15
N GLY A 7 12.43 8.64 -5.80
CA GLY A 7 13.59 7.96 -5.25
C GLY A 7 14.84 8.33 -6.05
N VAL A 8 15.81 8.94 -5.37
CA VAL A 8 17.03 9.53 -5.93
C VAL A 8 17.74 8.50 -6.79
N ILE A 9 17.54 8.59 -8.11
CA ILE A 9 18.32 7.82 -9.07
C ILE A 9 19.56 8.66 -9.31
N SER A 10 20.74 8.15 -8.95
CA SER A 10 21.98 8.80 -9.38
C SER A 10 22.00 8.93 -10.91
N ASN A 11 22.56 10.00 -11.45
CA ASN A 11 22.64 10.25 -12.90
C ASN A 11 23.32 9.09 -13.69
N ASN A 12 24.05 8.20 -13.00
CA ASN A 12 24.73 7.05 -13.57
C ASN A 12 24.09 5.69 -13.22
N ALA A 13 22.86 5.66 -12.67
CA ALA A 13 22.21 4.39 -12.38
C ALA A 13 21.83 3.69 -13.69
N ASN A 14 21.98 2.36 -13.72
CA ASN A 14 21.52 1.52 -14.83
C ASN A 14 19.98 1.39 -14.81
N VAL A 15 19.26 2.50 -14.91
CA VAL A 15 17.80 2.57 -14.80
C VAL A 15 17.28 3.59 -15.80
N VAL A 16 16.27 3.23 -16.58
CA VAL A 16 15.66 4.16 -17.54
C VAL A 16 14.95 5.33 -16.82
N SER A 17 14.88 6.51 -17.47
CA SER A 17 14.09 7.62 -16.95
C SER A 17 12.60 7.25 -16.87
N GLN A 18 11.84 7.98 -16.05
CA GLN A 18 10.40 7.73 -15.92
C GLN A 18 9.67 7.94 -17.25
N GLU A 19 9.93 9.06 -17.92
CA GLU A 19 9.32 9.41 -19.21
C GLU A 19 9.55 8.35 -20.29
N LYS A 20 10.80 7.88 -20.43
CA LYS A 20 11.14 6.83 -21.41
C LYS A 20 10.50 5.49 -21.07
N TYR A 21 10.32 5.18 -19.78
CA TYR A 21 9.63 3.96 -19.37
C TYR A 21 8.14 4.03 -19.70
N GLU A 22 7.47 5.13 -19.34
CA GLU A 22 6.02 5.29 -19.53
C GLU A 22 5.60 5.41 -21.00
N THR A 23 6.52 5.80 -21.88
CA THR A 23 6.30 5.88 -23.33
C THR A 23 6.68 4.59 -24.07
N ASP A 24 7.20 3.58 -23.36
CA ASP A 24 7.53 2.28 -23.95
C ASP A 24 6.25 1.49 -24.29
N LYS A 25 6.07 1.16 -25.57
CA LYS A 25 4.91 0.39 -26.06
C LYS A 25 4.81 -0.99 -25.44
N SER A 26 5.94 -1.58 -25.03
CA SER A 26 5.97 -2.88 -24.38
C SER A 26 5.22 -2.91 -23.04
N LEU A 27 4.91 -1.76 -22.43
CA LEU A 27 4.01 -1.73 -21.27
C LEU A 27 2.57 -2.13 -21.61
N GLN A 28 2.13 -1.89 -22.84
CA GLN A 28 0.78 -2.23 -23.31
C GLN A 28 0.75 -3.55 -24.06
N GLU A 29 1.76 -3.78 -24.90
CA GLU A 29 1.84 -4.93 -25.80
C GLU A 29 2.52 -6.15 -25.15
N GLY A 30 3.21 -5.93 -24.01
CA GLY A 30 4.09 -6.89 -23.37
C GLY A 30 5.55 -6.73 -23.83
N PHE A 31 6.49 -7.14 -22.98
CA PHE A 31 7.90 -7.17 -23.36
C PHE A 31 8.19 -8.35 -24.30
N PRO A 32 9.01 -8.15 -25.35
CA PRO A 32 9.40 -9.24 -26.24
C PRO A 32 10.20 -10.31 -25.47
N PRO A 33 10.14 -11.58 -25.89
CA PRO A 33 10.85 -12.66 -25.20
C PRO A 33 12.38 -12.50 -25.27
N GLU A 34 12.89 -11.73 -26.22
CA GLU A 34 14.31 -11.46 -26.43
C GLU A 34 14.57 -9.95 -26.48
N ASN A 35 15.80 -9.54 -26.17
CA ASN A 35 16.29 -8.16 -26.31
C ASN A 35 15.66 -7.11 -25.37
N ILE A 36 15.19 -7.51 -24.18
CA ILE A 36 14.81 -6.55 -23.13
C ILE A 36 16.07 -5.90 -22.56
N SER A 37 16.15 -4.57 -22.59
CA SER A 37 17.30 -3.86 -22.01
C SER A 37 17.34 -3.98 -20.49
N THR A 38 18.53 -4.10 -19.91
CA THR A 38 18.73 -4.14 -18.45
C THR A 38 18.22 -2.88 -17.76
N HIS A 39 18.25 -1.73 -18.44
CA HIS A 39 17.74 -0.46 -17.91
C HIS A 39 16.23 -0.50 -17.64
N ILE A 40 15.47 -1.14 -18.54
CA ILE A 40 14.02 -1.33 -18.42
C ILE A 40 13.72 -2.35 -17.34
N LEU A 41 14.43 -3.47 -17.32
CA LEU A 41 14.28 -4.49 -16.28
C LEU A 41 14.54 -3.92 -14.88
N ASN A 42 15.64 -3.19 -14.70
CA ASN A 42 15.96 -2.56 -13.42
C ASN A 42 14.91 -1.54 -12.98
N LYS A 43 14.25 -0.85 -13.94
CA LYS A 43 13.16 0.06 -13.65
C LYS A 43 11.93 -0.68 -13.13
N ALA A 44 11.51 -1.74 -13.82
CA ALA A 44 10.37 -2.56 -13.42
C ALA A 44 10.60 -3.23 -12.06
N LEU A 45 11.78 -3.81 -11.84
CA LEU A 45 12.16 -4.43 -10.57
C LEU A 45 12.16 -3.43 -9.41
N ARG A 46 12.69 -2.22 -9.63
CA ARG A 46 12.73 -1.20 -8.57
C ARG A 46 11.34 -0.69 -8.21
N GLN A 47 10.48 -0.43 -9.21
CA GLN A 47 9.11 0.01 -8.96
C GLN A 47 8.30 -1.04 -8.22
N SER A 48 8.32 -2.29 -8.68
CA SER A 48 7.62 -3.41 -8.04
C SER A 48 8.11 -3.66 -6.62
N SER A 49 9.43 -3.68 -6.40
CA SER A 49 10.01 -3.89 -5.06
C SER A 49 9.66 -2.77 -4.08
N THR A 50 9.59 -1.52 -4.56
CA THR A 50 9.19 -0.39 -3.72
C THR A 50 7.74 -0.53 -3.27
N ILE A 51 6.83 -0.86 -4.19
CA ILE A 51 5.41 -1.07 -3.88
C ILE A 51 5.24 -2.26 -2.91
N ALA A 52 5.91 -3.38 -3.19
CA ALA A 52 5.89 -4.57 -2.34
C ALA A 52 6.36 -4.25 -0.92
N SER A 53 7.44 -3.47 -0.78
CA SER A 53 7.94 -3.03 0.53
C SER A 53 6.94 -2.14 1.27
N VAL A 54 6.26 -1.21 0.59
CA VAL A 54 5.21 -0.39 1.20
C VAL A 54 4.05 -1.25 1.71
N VAL A 55 3.60 -2.22 0.91
CA VAL A 55 2.53 -3.15 1.30
C VAL A 55 2.95 -4.03 2.47
N ALA A 56 4.14 -4.63 2.42
CA ALA A 56 4.66 -5.46 3.50
C ALA A 56 4.82 -4.68 4.80
N ASN A 57 5.35 -3.46 4.73
CA ASN A 57 5.48 -2.58 5.89
C ASN A 57 4.12 -2.18 6.45
N PHE A 58 3.11 -1.92 5.61
CA PHE A 58 1.75 -1.69 6.06
C PHE A 58 1.21 -2.89 6.83
N ILE A 59 1.34 -4.10 6.28
CA ILE A 59 0.88 -5.33 6.94
C ILE A 59 1.57 -5.50 8.29
N ALA A 60 2.91 -5.39 8.34
CA ALA A 60 3.67 -5.55 9.57
C ALA A 60 3.26 -4.52 10.64
N THR A 61 3.13 -3.25 10.23
CA THR A 61 2.77 -2.16 11.13
C THR A 61 1.37 -2.34 11.73
N GLN A 62 0.38 -2.74 10.93
CA GLN A 62 -0.99 -2.86 11.44
C GLN A 62 -1.23 -4.18 12.19
N SER A 63 -0.66 -5.29 11.70
CA SER A 63 -0.81 -6.61 12.32
C SER A 63 -0.03 -6.77 13.61
N GLY A 64 1.13 -6.12 13.72
CA GLY A 64 2.10 -6.36 14.80
C GLY A 64 2.93 -7.64 14.58
N ASP A 65 2.74 -8.32 13.45
CA ASP A 65 3.42 -9.56 13.10
C ASP A 65 4.50 -9.33 12.04
N ASP A 66 5.51 -10.20 12.04
CA ASP A 66 6.50 -10.23 10.96
C ASP A 66 5.87 -10.64 9.63
N VAL A 67 6.37 -10.11 8.50
CA VAL A 67 5.83 -10.38 7.16
C VAL A 67 6.94 -10.99 6.30
N LEU A 68 6.93 -12.33 6.24
CA LEU A 68 7.89 -13.11 5.46
C LEU A 68 7.35 -13.40 4.06
N ASP A 69 8.23 -13.27 3.07
CA ASP A 69 8.02 -13.80 1.72
C ASP A 69 8.54 -15.24 1.66
N ASP A 70 7.77 -16.17 2.22
CA ASP A 70 8.05 -17.62 2.25
C ASP A 70 7.30 -18.40 1.16
N GLY A 71 6.65 -17.69 0.23
CA GLY A 71 5.81 -18.27 -0.82
C GLY A 71 4.42 -18.70 -0.35
N ASP A 72 4.06 -18.55 0.94
CA ASP A 72 2.72 -18.85 1.44
C ASP A 72 1.74 -17.68 1.19
N ILE A 73 1.14 -17.71 0.00
CA ILE A 73 0.18 -16.69 -0.45
C ILE A 73 -1.05 -16.63 0.47
N ALA A 74 -1.50 -17.77 1.00
CA ALA A 74 -2.69 -17.82 1.85
C ALA A 74 -2.44 -17.12 3.19
N LYS A 75 -1.28 -17.39 3.80
CA LYS A 75 -0.82 -16.72 5.02
C LYS A 75 -0.63 -15.22 4.81
N LEU A 76 0.00 -14.80 3.72
CA LEU A 76 0.19 -13.38 3.42
C LEU A 76 -1.16 -12.66 3.21
N THR A 77 -2.11 -13.33 2.55
CA THR A 77 -3.47 -12.80 2.33
C THR A 77 -4.22 -12.66 3.66
N ALA A 78 -4.14 -13.64 4.56
CA ALA A 78 -4.75 -13.57 5.87
C ALA A 78 -4.20 -12.39 6.70
N LYS A 79 -2.88 -12.17 6.66
CA LYS A 79 -2.22 -11.04 7.34
C LYS A 79 -2.66 -9.70 6.77
N LEU A 80 -2.78 -9.58 5.44
CA LEU A 80 -3.28 -8.36 4.81
C LEU A 80 -4.71 -8.03 5.25
N ASN A 81 -5.60 -9.02 5.28
CA ASN A 81 -6.98 -8.83 5.73
C ASN A 81 -7.06 -8.39 7.20
N GLN A 82 -6.23 -8.98 8.06
CA GLN A 82 -6.14 -8.61 9.47
C GLN A 82 -5.65 -7.16 9.62
N ALA A 83 -4.57 -6.79 8.92
CA ALA A 83 -4.01 -5.44 8.91
C ALA A 83 -5.05 -4.39 8.49
N LEU A 84 -5.82 -4.66 7.44
CA LEU A 84 -6.92 -3.80 6.98
C LEU A 84 -8.01 -3.66 8.04
N LYS A 85 -8.44 -4.77 8.65
CA LYS A 85 -9.45 -4.76 9.72
C LYS A 85 -9.02 -3.93 10.92
N GLN A 86 -7.78 -4.07 11.36
CA GLN A 86 -7.22 -3.29 12.48
C GLN A 86 -7.16 -1.81 12.13
N LYS A 87 -6.66 -1.45 10.95
CA LYS A 87 -6.60 -0.06 10.48
C LYS A 87 -7.98 0.61 10.47
N VAL A 88 -8.98 -0.08 9.90
CA VAL A 88 -10.36 0.43 9.84
C VAL A 88 -10.96 0.58 11.24
N THR A 89 -10.76 -0.40 12.12
CA THR A 89 -11.31 -0.36 13.49
C THR A 89 -10.67 0.75 14.34
N ALA A 90 -9.38 1.02 14.13
CA ALA A 90 -8.65 2.08 14.84
C ALA A 90 -9.07 3.49 14.40
N GLU A 91 -9.35 3.69 13.10
CA GLU A 91 -9.69 5.01 12.55
C GLU A 91 -11.20 5.29 12.52
N ILE A 92 -12.01 4.24 12.43
CA ILE A 92 -13.47 4.31 12.51
C ILE A 92 -13.86 3.61 13.81
N PRO A 93 -13.82 4.30 14.97
CA PRO A 93 -14.36 3.74 16.19
C PRO A 93 -15.81 3.34 15.93
N ASN A 94 -16.18 2.12 16.35
CA ASN A 94 -17.52 1.57 16.19
C ASN A 94 -18.56 2.69 16.33
N ALA A 95 -19.27 3.00 15.23
CA ALA A 95 -20.41 3.89 15.32
C ALA A 95 -21.35 3.27 16.35
N SER A 96 -21.47 3.91 17.51
CA SER A 96 -22.42 3.52 18.52
C SER A 96 -23.81 3.71 17.91
N THR A 97 -24.39 2.64 17.37
CA THR A 97 -25.82 2.57 17.10
C THR A 97 -26.56 2.61 18.43
N TYR A 98 -26.72 3.80 19.01
CA TYR A 98 -27.96 4.08 19.71
C TYR A 98 -29.02 4.15 18.62
N CYS A 99 -29.91 3.15 18.64
CA CYS A 99 -30.89 2.85 17.61
C CYS A 99 -31.67 4.09 17.13
N VAL A 100 -32.03 4.08 15.85
CA VAL A 100 -33.00 4.99 15.23
C VAL A 100 -34.25 5.10 16.12
N GLY A 101 -34.55 6.30 16.65
CA GLY A 101 -35.83 6.56 17.32
C GLY A 101 -35.90 7.83 18.18
N ILE A 102 -35.00 8.02 19.15
CA ILE A 102 -35.12 9.14 20.10
C ILE A 102 -33.74 9.71 20.36
N LEU A 103 -33.56 10.99 20.00
CA LEU A 103 -32.47 11.85 20.44
C LEU A 103 -32.22 11.58 21.93
N MET A 104 -31.08 10.99 22.29
CA MET A 104 -30.64 10.88 23.68
C MET A 104 -30.47 12.30 24.23
N VAL A 105 -31.56 12.85 24.78
CA VAL A 105 -31.59 14.08 25.57
C VAL A 105 -30.77 13.79 26.82
N LYS A 106 -29.49 14.14 26.77
CA LYS A 106 -28.69 14.33 27.98
C LYS A 106 -29.12 15.64 28.61
N SER A 107 -30.09 15.59 29.53
CA SER A 107 -30.13 16.40 30.76
C SER A 107 -31.38 16.04 31.56
N PRO A 108 -31.27 15.55 32.81
CA PRO A 108 -32.38 15.69 33.74
C PRO A 108 -32.50 17.18 34.09
N ILE A 109 -33.67 17.76 33.78
CA ILE A 109 -34.09 19.04 34.34
C ILE A 109 -34.08 18.87 35.86
N ALA A 110 -33.14 19.53 36.54
CA ALA A 110 -33.21 19.70 37.98
C ALA A 110 -34.30 20.75 38.25
N VAL A 111 -35.52 20.28 38.52
CA VAL A 111 -36.55 21.11 39.14
C VAL A 111 -36.14 21.30 40.60
N LYS A 112 -35.96 22.55 41.01
CA LYS A 112 -35.99 22.97 42.41
C LYS A 112 -36.88 24.20 42.52
#